data_AF-A0A923WK38-F1
#
_entry.id   AF-A0A923WK38-F1
#
_cell.length_a   1.000
_cell.length_b   1.000
_cell.length_c   1.000
_cell.angle_alpha   90.00
_cell.angle_beta   90.00
_cell.angle_gamma   90.00
#
_symmetry.space_group_name_H-M   'P 1'
#
loop_
_entity.id
_entity.type
_entity.pdbx_description
1 polymer ?
#
loop_
_entity_poly.entity_id
_entity_poly.type
_entity_poly.pdbx_seq_one_letter_code
_entity_poly.pdbx_strand_id
1 'polypeptide(L)'
;MARRKLDDAGDEQGLVHHLSDHRTHRVRRHQGSCDLHGNCIAESHDRSKTVNPFRCCGAPSGAQVLLHAPIVACAPDRNRVRPHPNQRSTVKYQNCFTARRCIAHHPPPIIVTGTAITADDLPLSNSFAALPPTFYTRLMPTPLPAPYFVAASAKAGTLVGLTPEQLASDDFVELLTGNRVATRSQPLAAVYSGHQFGVWAGQLGDGRAILLGELNGSAGPMELQLKGAGLTPYSRMGDGRAVLRSSVREFLCSEAMHALGIPSTRALCITGSDQGVLRETVETSSVVTRMAPSFVRFGSFEHWYHRDKPEQLRVLADYVINTFYPELTAEPNPYTALLAEVSRRTARMIAHWQGVGFMHGVMNTDNMSILGLTLDYGPFGFMEAFDPGHICNHTDQQGRYSYANQPQVGHWNCYALGQALLPLIGDVDAAEEALGVYQPAFSNTLEQLLHAKLGLLSVQEQDPALLDDLFKLMQAGQVDFTRFFRALGNLVVEVGVGDGGPGHQAPHADSALRDMFIDRSGFDHWALRYRQRLRFEHSIDGERKVAMDRANPKYVLRNYLAQVAIDKAKMQDYSEIARLLSVLEHPFDEQPENEAYAALPPDWASHLEVSCSS
;
A
#
# COMPACT_ATOMS: atom_id res chain seq x y z
N MET A 1 -32.79 -35.09 -3.71
CA MET A 1 -34.17 -34.56 -3.72
C MET A 1 -34.14 -33.34 -2.82
N ALA A 2 -34.40 -32.09 -3.21
CA ALA A 2 -35.35 -31.59 -4.19
C ALA A 2 -34.80 -30.35 -4.92
N ARG A 3 -35.24 -30.19 -6.17
CA ARG A 3 -35.16 -28.96 -6.97
C ARG A 3 -36.38 -28.08 -6.68
N ARG A 4 -36.23 -26.77 -6.93
CA ARG A 4 -37.23 -25.70 -7.14
C ARG A 4 -37.79 -25.03 -5.87
N LYS A 5 -37.42 -23.77 -5.69
CA LYS A 5 -38.28 -22.58 -5.89
C LYS A 5 -37.47 -21.34 -5.48
N LEU A 6 -37.43 -20.32 -6.33
CA LEU A 6 -37.46 -18.89 -5.98
C LEU A 6 -37.24 -18.11 -7.30
N ASP A 7 -38.35 -17.84 -7.98
CA ASP A 7 -38.54 -16.63 -8.77
C ASP A 7 -39.37 -15.67 -7.91
N ASP A 8 -39.21 -14.37 -8.16
CA ASP A 8 -39.86 -13.17 -7.57
C ASP A 8 -39.29 -12.60 -6.25
N ALA A 9 -38.35 -11.66 -6.40
CA ALA A 9 -38.30 -10.42 -5.62
C ALA A 9 -37.64 -9.32 -6.48
N GLY A 10 -38.25 -8.13 -6.45
CA GLY A 10 -38.10 -7.06 -7.43
C GLY A 10 -36.77 -6.30 -7.43
N ASP A 11 -36.61 -5.59 -8.56
CA ASP A 11 -35.61 -4.60 -8.93
C ASP A 11 -35.12 -3.69 -7.79
N GLU A 12 -33.81 -3.69 -7.57
CA GLU A 12 -32.98 -2.52 -7.27
C GLU A 12 -31.51 -2.91 -7.47
N GLN A 13 -31.06 -2.96 -8.74
CA GLN A 13 -29.65 -3.19 -9.11
C GLN A 13 -29.22 -2.20 -10.19
N GLY A 14 -28.52 -1.14 -9.78
CA GLY A 14 -27.86 -0.22 -10.69
C GLY A 14 -26.56 0.26 -10.09
N LEU A 15 -25.46 -0.46 -10.33
CA LEU A 15 -24.07 0.08 -10.34
C LEU A 15 -22.95 -0.95 -10.62
N VAL A 16 -23.23 -2.24 -10.89
CA VAL A 16 -22.14 -3.25 -11.05
C VAL A 16 -22.09 -3.93 -12.42
N HIS A 17 -23.03 -3.66 -13.34
CA HIS A 17 -23.03 -4.24 -14.68
C HIS A 17 -22.91 -3.18 -15.77
N HIS A 18 -21.70 -2.69 -16.07
CA HIS A 18 -21.37 -2.14 -17.40
C HIS A 18 -19.84 -1.99 -17.61
N LEU A 19 -19.08 -3.07 -17.41
CA LEU A 19 -17.71 -3.20 -17.92
C LEU A 19 -17.46 -4.64 -18.41
N SER A 20 -18.33 -5.14 -19.30
CA SER A 20 -18.04 -6.37 -20.05
C SER A 20 -19.04 -6.54 -21.20
N ASP A 21 -18.65 -6.13 -22.40
CA ASP A 21 -19.29 -6.64 -23.61
C ASP A 21 -18.28 -6.70 -24.77
N HIS A 22 -17.70 -7.87 -25.01
CA HIS A 22 -16.81 -8.12 -26.15
C HIS A 22 -17.53 -8.97 -27.21
N ARG A 23 -17.67 -8.38 -28.40
CA ARG A 23 -18.06 -9.05 -29.64
C ARG A 23 -17.00 -10.08 -30.04
N THR A 24 -17.46 -11.28 -30.35
CA THR A 24 -16.68 -12.38 -30.92
C THR A 24 -16.38 -12.12 -32.41
N HIS A 25 -15.11 -11.93 -32.77
CA HIS A 25 -14.65 -12.04 -34.16
C HIS A 25 -14.01 -13.41 -34.42
N ARG A 26 -14.68 -14.20 -35.27
CA ARG A 26 -14.16 -15.45 -35.87
C ARG A 26 -12.95 -15.15 -36.76
N VAL A 27 -11.79 -15.72 -36.42
CA VAL A 27 -10.64 -15.82 -37.34
C VAL A 27 -10.71 -17.15 -38.09
N ARG A 28 -10.82 -17.08 -39.43
CA ARG A 28 -10.68 -18.22 -40.34
C ARG A 28 -9.20 -18.58 -40.48
N ARG A 29 -8.89 -19.87 -40.30
CA ARG A 29 -7.59 -20.47 -40.66
C ARG A 29 -7.44 -20.50 -42.18
N HIS A 30 -6.31 -20.01 -42.69
CA HIS A 30 -5.78 -20.43 -43.98
C HIS A 30 -4.43 -21.13 -43.79
N GLN A 31 -4.37 -22.36 -44.31
CA GLN A 31 -3.15 -23.13 -44.53
C GLN A 31 -2.39 -22.55 -45.73
N GLY A 32 -1.07 -22.50 -45.64
CA GLY A 32 -0.15 -22.27 -46.75
C GLY A 32 1.24 -22.74 -46.34
N SER A 33 1.75 -23.75 -47.04
CA SER A 33 3.05 -24.40 -46.86
C SER A 33 4.15 -23.80 -47.76
N CYS A 34 5.40 -24.17 -47.46
CA CYS A 34 6.61 -24.11 -48.31
C CYS A 34 7.25 -22.72 -48.50
N ASP A 35 8.56 -22.49 -48.57
CA ASP A 35 9.77 -23.33 -48.45
C ASP A 35 11.02 -22.41 -48.30
N LEU A 36 12.06 -22.94 -47.66
CA LEU A 36 13.52 -22.78 -47.86
C LEU A 36 14.16 -21.46 -48.38
N HIS A 37 15.19 -21.01 -47.64
CA HIS A 37 16.53 -20.42 -47.99
C HIS A 37 16.90 -19.42 -46.86
N GLY A 38 18.03 -19.44 -46.15
CA GLY A 38 19.41 -19.76 -46.53
C GLY A 38 20.23 -18.47 -46.65
N ASN A 39 20.82 -17.97 -45.53
CA ASN A 39 22.22 -17.48 -45.44
C ASN A 39 22.51 -16.58 -44.21
N CYS A 40 23.63 -16.92 -43.57
CA CYS A 40 24.42 -16.12 -42.63
C CYS A 40 25.25 -15.05 -43.37
N ILE A 41 25.44 -13.86 -42.79
CA ILE A 41 26.64 -12.97 -42.84
C ILE A 41 26.48 -12.03 -41.61
N ALA A 42 27.29 -12.05 -40.54
CA ALA A 42 28.72 -11.79 -40.31
C ALA A 42 28.95 -10.44 -39.62
N GLU A 43 29.87 -10.49 -38.65
CA GLU A 43 30.34 -9.46 -37.73
C GLU A 43 31.08 -8.31 -38.44
N SER A 44 31.11 -7.14 -37.80
CA SER A 44 32.17 -6.16 -38.00
C SER A 44 32.61 -5.56 -36.67
N HIS A 45 33.83 -5.90 -36.26
CA HIS A 45 34.68 -5.12 -35.38
C HIS A 45 34.98 -3.75 -35.99
N ASP A 46 35.07 -2.69 -35.17
CA ASP A 46 36.25 -1.83 -35.24
C ASP A 46 36.58 -1.17 -33.88
N ARG A 47 37.88 -1.03 -33.62
CA ARG A 47 38.52 -0.50 -32.43
C ARG A 47 38.95 0.95 -32.66
N SER A 48 39.15 1.63 -31.53
CA SER A 48 40.17 2.67 -31.28
C SER A 48 39.86 4.11 -31.72
N LYS A 49 39.86 5.06 -30.78
CA LYS A 49 41.06 5.82 -30.37
C LYS A 49 40.73 6.83 -29.27
N THR A 50 41.65 6.88 -28.32
CA THR A 50 41.94 7.93 -27.34
C THR A 50 42.11 9.32 -27.99
N VAL A 51 41.74 10.39 -27.28
CA VAL A 51 42.62 11.50 -26.82
C VAL A 51 41.76 12.57 -26.11
N ASN A 52 42.16 12.88 -24.88
CA ASN A 52 41.82 14.06 -24.09
C ASN A 52 42.99 15.05 -24.21
N PRO A 53 42.79 16.38 -24.18
CA PRO A 53 43.66 17.15 -23.25
C PRO A 53 43.09 18.48 -22.67
N PHE A 54 43.75 18.88 -21.57
CA PHE A 54 43.80 20.20 -20.86
C PHE A 54 42.68 20.52 -19.83
N ARG A 55 42.91 20.54 -18.50
CA ARG A 55 43.76 21.32 -17.55
C ARG A 55 43.39 22.80 -17.35
N CYS A 56 43.02 23.15 -16.10
CA CYS A 56 43.56 24.21 -15.21
C CYS A 56 42.48 24.60 -14.15
N CYS A 57 42.65 24.27 -12.86
CA CYS A 57 43.31 25.04 -11.80
C CYS A 57 42.57 26.32 -11.35
N GLY A 58 42.12 26.36 -10.09
CA GLY A 58 41.79 27.61 -9.39
C GLY A 58 40.83 27.50 -8.21
N ALA A 59 41.33 27.15 -7.01
CA ALA A 59 40.82 27.63 -5.73
C ALA A 59 41.72 28.81 -5.28
N PRO A 60 41.31 29.76 -4.40
CA PRO A 60 41.27 29.46 -2.96
C PRO A 60 40.29 30.31 -2.09
N SER A 61 40.31 30.01 -0.77
CA SER A 61 39.87 30.79 0.41
C SER A 61 38.36 30.83 0.69
N GLY A 62 37.84 30.64 1.90
CA GLY A 62 38.44 30.63 3.25
C GLY A 62 37.84 31.76 4.10
N ALA A 63 36.84 31.46 4.95
CA ALA A 63 36.48 32.30 6.11
C ALA A 63 35.57 31.52 7.07
N GLN A 64 36.03 31.36 8.29
CA GLN A 64 35.26 30.92 9.46
C GLN A 64 34.44 32.08 10.04
N VAL A 65 33.50 31.69 10.92
CA VAL A 65 33.17 32.32 12.22
C VAL A 65 31.72 32.87 12.40
N LEU A 66 31.13 32.39 13.51
CA LEU A 66 30.16 32.99 14.44
C LEU A 66 28.65 32.64 14.36
N LEU A 67 28.30 31.77 15.32
CA LEU A 67 27.05 31.67 16.08
C LEU A 67 26.41 33.03 16.41
N HIS A 68 25.08 33.11 16.34
CA HIS A 68 24.25 33.66 17.42
C HIS A 68 22.76 33.34 17.23
N ALA A 69 22.19 32.64 18.20
CA ALA A 69 20.75 32.60 18.49
C ALA A 69 20.39 33.72 19.48
N PRO A 70 19.14 34.21 19.50
CA PRO A 70 18.60 34.88 20.67
C PRO A 70 17.60 33.98 21.42
N ILE A 71 17.94 33.78 22.69
CA ILE A 71 17.04 33.36 23.77
C ILE A 71 16.16 34.55 24.14
N VAL A 72 14.85 34.32 24.30
CA VAL A 72 13.96 35.25 25.03
C VAL A 72 13.33 34.48 26.19
N ALA A 73 13.70 34.85 27.40
CA ALA A 73 13.01 34.52 28.63
C ALA A 73 12.97 35.76 29.52
N CYS A 74 11.79 36.16 29.97
CA CYS A 74 11.60 36.87 31.23
C CYS A 74 10.16 36.68 31.71
N ALA A 75 10.05 36.41 33.01
CA ALA A 75 8.88 35.90 33.72
C ALA A 75 8.11 37.04 34.44
N PRO A 76 7.32 36.79 35.51
CA PRO A 76 5.88 37.03 35.55
C PRO A 76 5.49 38.19 36.47
N ASP A 77 4.21 38.58 36.48
CA ASP A 77 3.67 39.38 37.58
C ASP A 77 2.30 38.89 38.07
N ARG A 78 2.17 38.86 39.39
CA ARG A 78 1.00 38.42 40.15
C ARG A 78 0.24 39.66 40.60
N ASN A 79 -1.09 39.64 40.54
CA ASN A 79 -1.86 40.14 41.69
C ASN A 79 -3.27 39.57 41.78
N ARG A 80 -3.61 39.17 43.01
CA ARG A 80 -4.90 38.70 43.51
C ARG A 80 -5.86 39.89 43.62
N VAL A 81 -7.18 39.64 43.50
CA VAL A 81 -8.23 39.98 44.50
C VAL A 81 -9.54 39.24 44.14
N ARG A 82 -10.21 38.73 45.17
CA ARG A 82 -11.57 38.14 45.28
C ARG A 82 -12.19 38.77 46.57
N PRO A 83 -13.47 38.58 47.00
CA PRO A 83 -14.64 37.90 46.38
C PRO A 83 -16.07 38.53 46.68
N HIS A 84 -17.12 37.85 46.16
CA HIS A 84 -18.49 37.62 46.74
C HIS A 84 -19.61 38.70 46.65
N PRO A 85 -20.91 38.37 46.89
CA PRO A 85 -21.77 37.29 46.30
C PRO A 85 -23.26 37.73 46.06
N ASN A 86 -24.10 36.97 45.31
CA ASN A 86 -25.43 36.46 45.75
C ASN A 86 -26.39 35.95 44.63
N GLN A 87 -26.99 34.78 44.92
CA GLN A 87 -28.38 34.31 44.68
C GLN A 87 -28.91 34.17 43.23
N ARG A 88 -29.70 33.18 42.80
CA ARG A 88 -30.39 32.00 43.41
C ARG A 88 -30.99 31.13 42.28
N SER A 89 -30.97 29.80 42.46
CA SER A 89 -31.94 28.73 42.03
C SER A 89 -32.38 28.61 40.55
N THR A 90 -32.33 27.46 39.87
CA THR A 90 -33.10 26.20 40.11
C THR A 90 -32.43 24.96 39.46
N VAL A 91 -32.13 23.90 40.22
CA VAL A 91 -32.81 22.56 40.31
C VAL A 91 -32.59 21.56 39.15
N LYS A 92 -31.69 20.59 39.44
CA LYS A 92 -31.69 19.11 39.26
C LYS A 92 -32.04 18.47 37.90
N TYR A 93 -31.12 17.66 37.38
CA TYR A 93 -31.23 16.18 37.41
C TYR A 93 -29.83 15.55 37.55
N GLN A 94 -29.76 14.52 38.38
CA GLN A 94 -28.57 13.84 38.85
C GLN A 94 -28.75 12.36 38.48
N ASN A 95 -27.78 11.72 37.85
CA ASN A 95 -27.60 10.27 37.95
C ASN A 95 -26.12 9.91 37.82
N CYS A 96 -25.61 9.33 38.90
CA CYS A 96 -24.29 8.77 39.09
C CYS A 96 -24.11 7.50 38.27
N PHE A 97 -22.96 7.35 37.62
CA PHE A 97 -22.36 6.03 37.37
C PHE A 97 -20.95 5.99 37.95
N THR A 98 -20.74 5.00 38.80
CA THR A 98 -19.52 4.68 39.53
C THR A 98 -18.48 4.05 38.60
N ALA A 99 -17.36 4.74 38.37
CA ALA A 99 -16.22 4.20 37.65
C ALA A 99 -15.36 3.30 38.57
N ARG A 100 -15.31 2.00 38.28
CA ARG A 100 -14.25 1.10 38.78
C ARG A 100 -13.03 1.25 37.88
N ARG A 101 -11.90 1.69 38.47
CA ARG A 101 -10.59 1.75 37.80
C ARG A 101 -10.03 0.35 37.59
N CYS A 102 -9.87 -0.07 36.34
CA CYS A 102 -8.89 -1.09 35.96
C CYS A 102 -7.52 -0.39 35.82
N ILE A 103 -6.54 -0.84 36.57
CA ILE A 103 -5.15 -0.38 36.49
C ILE A 103 -4.49 -1.17 35.36
N ALA A 104 -4.32 -0.56 34.19
CA ALA A 104 -3.44 -1.06 33.16
C ALA A 104 -2.00 -0.68 33.54
N HIS A 105 -1.14 -1.68 33.74
CA HIS A 105 0.30 -1.46 33.85
C HIS A 105 0.85 -1.07 32.48
N HIS A 106 0.93 0.23 32.21
CA HIS A 106 1.76 0.74 31.12
C HIS A 106 3.24 0.55 31.49
N PRO A 107 4.08 -0.07 30.64
CA PRO A 107 5.51 0.00 30.83
C PRO A 107 5.96 1.47 30.74
N PRO A 108 7.01 1.86 31.50
CA PRO A 108 7.46 3.25 31.49
C PRO A 108 7.96 3.65 30.10
N PRO A 109 7.79 4.92 29.70
CA PRO A 109 8.41 5.44 28.48
C PRO A 109 9.93 5.27 28.57
N ILE A 110 10.54 4.80 27.49
CA ILE A 110 12.00 4.66 27.38
C ILE A 110 12.61 6.05 27.50
N ILE A 111 13.20 6.35 28.67
CA ILE A 111 13.97 7.57 28.87
C ILE A 111 15.34 7.33 28.22
N VAL A 112 15.60 8.01 27.10
CA VAL A 112 16.87 7.94 26.38
C VAL A 112 17.95 8.64 27.20
N THR A 113 18.67 7.88 28.02
CA THR A 113 19.86 8.33 28.76
C THR A 113 21.11 7.86 28.05
N GLY A 114 21.64 8.62 27.09
CA GLY A 114 23.07 8.66 26.66
C GLY A 114 23.87 7.36 26.48
N THR A 115 23.24 6.19 26.41
CA THR A 115 23.87 4.87 26.22
C THR A 115 23.53 4.43 24.81
N ALA A 116 24.55 3.95 24.08
CA ALA A 116 24.33 3.36 22.76
C ALA A 116 23.39 2.15 22.93
N ILE A 117 22.16 2.25 22.41
CA ILE A 117 21.22 1.13 22.38
C ILE A 117 21.80 0.12 21.40
N THR A 118 22.15 -1.07 21.89
CA THR A 118 22.57 -2.17 21.03
C THR A 118 21.36 -2.99 20.61
N ALA A 119 21.51 -3.80 19.57
CA ALA A 119 20.44 -4.71 19.15
C ALA A 119 20.01 -5.73 20.24
N ASP A 120 20.84 -6.00 21.26
CA ASP A 120 20.47 -6.87 22.40
C ASP A 120 19.58 -6.16 23.43
N ASP A 121 19.61 -4.84 23.46
CA ASP A 121 18.80 -4.03 24.38
C ASP A 121 17.35 -3.89 23.91
N LEU A 122 17.04 -4.38 22.70
CA LEU A 122 15.70 -4.31 22.13
C LEU A 122 14.68 -5.02 23.04
N PRO A 123 13.63 -4.33 23.52
CA PRO A 123 12.67 -4.88 24.45
C PRO A 123 11.63 -5.76 23.75
N LEU A 124 12.09 -6.76 22.99
CA LEU A 124 11.23 -7.63 22.19
C LEU A 124 10.25 -8.40 23.07
N SER A 125 8.99 -8.35 22.66
CA SER A 125 7.92 -9.25 23.07
C SER A 125 7.68 -10.27 21.96
N ASN A 126 6.87 -11.30 22.22
CA ASN A 126 6.73 -12.44 21.33
C ASN A 126 5.28 -13.00 21.37
N SER A 127 4.27 -12.14 21.19
CA SER A 127 2.85 -12.53 21.33
C SER A 127 2.44 -13.69 20.42
N PHE A 128 2.76 -13.64 19.12
CA PHE A 128 2.46 -14.74 18.19
C PHE A 128 3.18 -16.03 18.59
N ALA A 129 4.38 -15.90 19.16
CA ALA A 129 5.19 -17.00 19.64
C ALA A 129 4.62 -17.67 20.92
N ALA A 130 3.68 -17.03 21.60
CA ALA A 130 2.93 -17.61 22.71
C ALA A 130 1.80 -18.55 22.25
N LEU A 131 1.45 -18.53 20.96
CA LEU A 131 0.56 -19.54 20.38
C LEU A 131 1.18 -20.94 20.48
N PRO A 132 0.36 -22.02 20.45
CA PRO A 132 0.86 -23.38 20.43
C PRO A 132 1.91 -23.62 19.32
N PRO A 133 2.89 -24.51 19.51
CA PRO A 133 3.91 -24.80 18.50
C PRO A 133 3.38 -25.32 17.16
N THR A 134 2.10 -25.66 17.03
CA THR A 134 1.49 -26.05 15.76
C THR A 134 1.36 -24.87 14.78
N PHE A 135 1.36 -23.62 15.25
CA PHE A 135 1.17 -22.42 14.43
C PHE A 135 2.44 -21.94 13.73
N TYR A 136 3.60 -22.47 14.10
CA TYR A 136 4.88 -22.01 13.59
C TYR A 136 5.96 -23.09 13.73
N THR A 137 7.10 -22.88 13.08
CA THR A 137 8.33 -23.60 13.41
C THR A 137 9.34 -22.63 13.99
N ARG A 138 10.00 -23.00 15.09
CA ARG A 138 11.15 -22.24 15.64
C ARG A 138 12.38 -22.52 14.79
N LEU A 139 13.02 -21.48 14.28
CA LEU A 139 14.23 -21.59 13.49
C LEU A 139 15.02 -20.29 13.53
N MET A 140 16.34 -20.41 13.48
CA MET A 140 17.23 -19.26 13.34
C MET A 140 17.25 -18.81 11.88
N PRO A 141 17.40 -17.51 11.62
CA PRO A 141 17.77 -17.04 10.29
C PRO A 141 19.07 -17.68 9.79
N THR A 142 19.20 -17.79 8.47
CA THR A 142 20.43 -18.22 7.82
C THR A 142 21.26 -16.98 7.47
N PRO A 143 22.46 -16.80 8.07
CA PRO A 143 23.28 -15.62 7.84
C PRO A 143 23.63 -15.37 6.38
N LEU A 144 23.98 -14.12 6.06
CA LEU A 144 24.59 -13.71 4.79
C LEU A 144 26.01 -13.18 5.05
N PRO A 145 26.98 -13.43 4.15
CA PRO A 145 28.35 -12.97 4.32
C PRO A 145 28.45 -11.45 4.12
N ALA A 146 29.27 -10.79 4.94
CA ALA A 146 29.59 -9.36 4.86
C ALA A 146 28.33 -8.49 4.61
N PRO A 147 27.33 -8.54 5.51
CA PRO A 147 26.11 -7.78 5.33
C PRO A 147 26.39 -6.28 5.40
N TYR A 148 25.64 -5.50 4.64
CA TYR A 148 25.76 -4.04 4.63
C TYR A 148 24.39 -3.36 4.64
N PHE A 149 24.37 -2.12 5.15
CA PHE A 149 23.20 -1.27 5.15
C PHE A 149 22.87 -0.75 3.74
N VAL A 150 21.59 -0.72 3.38
CA VAL A 150 21.12 -0.16 2.10
C VAL A 150 20.25 1.08 2.32
N ALA A 151 19.17 0.96 3.10
CA ALA A 151 18.25 2.06 3.36
C ALA A 151 17.41 1.81 4.63
N ALA A 152 16.87 2.87 5.22
CA ALA A 152 15.91 2.82 6.33
C ALA A 152 14.82 3.88 6.19
N SER A 153 13.62 3.58 6.69
CA SER A 153 12.54 4.55 6.82
C SER A 153 12.56 5.16 8.21
N ALA A 154 12.80 6.47 8.28
CA ALA A 154 12.77 7.21 9.54
C ALA A 154 11.36 7.21 10.15
N LYS A 155 10.31 7.32 9.31
CA LYS A 155 8.91 7.27 9.76
C LYS A 155 8.55 5.90 10.33
N ALA A 156 9.03 4.80 9.73
CA ALA A 156 8.83 3.45 10.26
C ALA A 156 9.62 3.23 11.56
N GLY A 157 10.88 3.67 11.62
CA GLY A 157 11.71 3.60 12.83
C GLY A 157 11.10 4.33 14.02
N THR A 158 10.49 5.50 13.78
CA THR A 158 9.77 6.29 14.80
C THR A 158 8.64 5.50 15.48
N LEU A 159 7.99 4.56 14.76
CA LEU A 159 6.94 3.73 15.35
C LEU A 159 7.45 2.92 16.54
N VAL A 160 8.70 2.48 16.50
CA VAL A 160 9.31 1.58 17.50
C VAL A 160 10.50 2.21 18.23
N GLY A 161 10.70 3.52 18.08
CA GLY A 161 11.75 4.27 18.77
C GLY A 161 13.17 4.01 18.27
N LEU A 162 13.35 3.70 16.97
CA LEU A 162 14.65 3.49 16.33
C LEU A 162 14.95 4.58 15.31
N THR A 163 16.20 5.05 15.25
CA THR A 163 16.65 6.04 14.25
C THR A 163 17.39 5.37 13.09
N PRO A 164 17.43 6.00 11.90
CA PRO A 164 18.21 5.49 10.77
C PRO A 164 19.69 5.26 11.10
N GLU A 165 20.30 6.10 11.94
CA GLU A 165 21.70 5.97 12.35
C GLU A 165 21.93 4.70 13.18
N GLN A 166 20.99 4.36 14.06
CA GLN A 166 21.03 3.09 14.80
C GLN A 166 20.82 1.91 13.87
N LEU A 167 19.90 2.00 12.90
CA LEU A 167 19.66 0.91 11.94
C LEU A 167 20.85 0.66 11.01
N ALA A 168 21.72 1.67 10.84
CA ALA A 168 22.93 1.60 10.02
C ALA A 168 24.18 1.15 10.79
N SER A 169 24.12 0.96 12.11
CA SER A 169 25.26 0.43 12.86
C SER A 169 25.45 -1.06 12.63
N ASP A 170 26.70 -1.53 12.72
CA ASP A 170 27.07 -2.92 12.42
C ASP A 170 26.23 -3.94 13.22
N ASP A 171 25.92 -3.66 14.48
CA ASP A 171 25.15 -4.56 15.35
C ASP A 171 23.68 -4.71 14.92
N PHE A 172 23.06 -3.64 14.39
CA PHE A 172 21.73 -3.68 13.81
C PHE A 172 21.72 -4.26 12.41
N VAL A 173 22.75 -3.99 11.59
CA VAL A 173 22.90 -4.62 10.27
C VAL A 173 23.01 -6.14 10.41
N GLU A 174 23.81 -6.63 11.36
CA GLU A 174 23.91 -8.07 11.65
C GLU A 174 22.58 -8.65 12.17
N LEU A 175 21.85 -7.95 13.05
CA LEU A 175 20.53 -8.38 13.53
C LEU A 175 19.50 -8.45 12.39
N LEU A 176 19.36 -7.36 11.63
CA LEU A 176 18.30 -7.17 10.64
C LEU A 176 18.57 -7.91 9.33
N THR A 177 19.81 -8.39 9.13
CA THR A 177 20.12 -9.37 8.08
C THR A 177 19.88 -10.81 8.54
N GLY A 178 19.74 -11.05 9.85
CA GLY A 178 19.59 -12.38 10.43
C GLY A 178 20.92 -13.09 10.72
N ASN A 179 22.03 -12.37 10.74
CA ASN A 179 23.31 -12.94 11.16
C ASN A 179 23.44 -13.03 12.69
N ARG A 180 22.70 -12.18 13.38
CA ARG A 180 22.56 -12.17 14.84
C ARG A 180 21.10 -12.23 15.23
N VAL A 181 20.83 -12.75 16.41
CA VAL A 181 19.50 -12.76 17.02
C VAL A 181 19.61 -12.10 18.38
N ALA A 182 18.78 -11.08 18.62
CA ALA A 182 18.75 -10.37 19.89
C ALA A 182 18.37 -11.29 21.03
N THR A 183 18.92 -11.07 22.22
CA THR A 183 18.71 -11.92 23.41
C THR A 183 17.24 -12.23 23.73
N ARG A 184 16.31 -11.29 23.48
CA ARG A 184 14.87 -11.44 23.74
C ARG A 184 14.04 -11.93 22.54
N SER A 185 14.66 -12.05 21.38
CA SER A 185 14.02 -12.52 20.16
C SER A 185 13.73 -14.01 20.29
N GLN A 186 12.56 -14.44 19.83
CA GLN A 186 12.27 -15.85 19.64
C GLN A 186 11.89 -16.10 18.18
N PRO A 187 12.88 -16.31 17.29
CA PRO A 187 12.64 -16.44 15.87
C PRO A 187 11.70 -17.59 15.50
N LEU A 188 10.79 -17.34 14.56
CA LEU A 188 9.87 -18.33 14.04
C LEU A 188 9.46 -18.06 12.59
N ALA A 189 8.98 -19.11 11.91
CA ALA A 189 8.25 -19.01 10.65
C ALA A 189 6.82 -19.51 10.88
N ALA A 190 5.81 -18.72 10.53
CA ALA A 190 4.42 -19.09 10.69
C ALA A 190 3.97 -20.07 9.58
N VAL A 191 3.07 -20.99 9.93
CA VAL A 191 2.39 -21.82 8.94
C VAL A 191 1.07 -21.19 8.53
N TYR A 192 0.75 -21.27 7.24
CA TYR A 192 -0.55 -20.93 6.69
C TYR A 192 -0.77 -21.70 5.39
N SER A 193 -1.94 -21.54 4.79
CA SER A 193 -2.29 -22.07 3.48
C SER A 193 -2.91 -20.94 2.65
N GLY A 194 -3.54 -21.22 1.51
CA GLY A 194 -4.35 -20.24 0.80
C GLY A 194 -4.84 -20.73 -0.56
N HIS A 195 -5.79 -20.00 -1.12
CA HIS A 195 -6.19 -20.11 -2.50
C HIS A 195 -5.30 -19.22 -3.38
N GLN A 196 -4.53 -19.85 -4.25
CA GLN A 196 -3.71 -19.16 -5.25
C GLN A 196 -4.44 -19.15 -6.58
N PHE A 197 -4.66 -17.95 -7.14
CA PHE A 197 -5.45 -17.77 -8.37
C PHE A 197 -6.84 -18.42 -8.33
N GLY A 198 -7.45 -18.47 -7.13
CA GLY A 198 -8.77 -19.08 -6.91
C GLY A 198 -8.77 -20.60 -6.70
N VAL A 199 -7.60 -21.25 -6.69
CA VAL A 199 -7.45 -22.69 -6.47
C VAL A 199 -6.74 -22.95 -5.15
N TRP A 200 -7.24 -23.90 -4.35
CA TRP A 200 -6.61 -24.29 -3.11
C TRP A 200 -5.19 -24.83 -3.34
N ALA A 201 -4.18 -24.15 -2.78
CA ALA A 201 -2.77 -24.49 -2.98
C ALA A 201 -2.20 -25.45 -1.93
N GLY A 202 -3.02 -25.88 -0.96
CA GLY A 202 -2.53 -26.66 0.18
C GLY A 202 -1.67 -25.82 1.11
N GLN A 203 -0.68 -26.46 1.74
CA GLN A 203 0.20 -25.80 2.71
C GLN A 203 1.14 -24.80 2.04
N LEU A 204 1.17 -23.60 2.60
CA LEU A 204 2.14 -22.55 2.35
C LEU A 204 2.92 -22.30 3.66
N GLY A 205 2.98 -21.04 4.11
CA GLY A 205 3.75 -20.63 5.28
C GLY A 205 4.83 -19.61 4.90
N ASP A 206 5.49 -19.09 5.92
CA ASP A 206 6.59 -18.15 5.76
C ASP A 206 7.80 -18.87 5.12
N GLY A 207 7.80 -19.00 3.80
CA GLY A 207 8.79 -19.78 3.05
C GLY A 207 10.16 -19.10 2.87
N ARG A 208 10.24 -17.81 3.19
CA ARG A 208 11.49 -17.02 3.15
C ARG A 208 11.46 -15.87 4.16
N ALA A 209 10.60 -15.99 5.16
CA ALA A 209 10.38 -14.95 6.12
C ALA A 209 10.51 -15.52 7.53
N ILE A 210 11.10 -14.75 8.44
CA ILE A 210 11.29 -15.14 9.84
C ILE A 210 10.88 -13.96 10.71
N LEU A 211 9.90 -14.19 11.59
CA LEU A 211 9.48 -13.23 12.61
C LEU A 211 10.53 -13.24 13.73
N LEU A 212 11.10 -12.09 14.07
CA LEU A 212 12.05 -11.95 15.19
C LEU A 212 11.33 -11.78 16.53
N GLY A 213 10.16 -11.16 16.52
CA GLY A 213 9.42 -10.73 17.70
C GLY A 213 8.69 -9.44 17.39
N GLU A 214 8.19 -8.77 18.42
CA GLU A 214 7.46 -7.51 18.29
C GLU A 214 8.07 -6.43 19.20
N LEU A 215 8.09 -5.20 18.73
CA LEU A 215 8.44 -4.02 19.53
C LEU A 215 7.18 -3.24 19.86
N ASN A 216 7.07 -2.79 21.11
CA ASN A 216 6.00 -1.87 21.49
C ASN A 216 6.28 -0.49 20.90
N GLY A 217 5.30 0.05 20.18
CA GLY A 217 5.39 1.31 19.51
C GLY A 217 4.33 2.33 19.92
N SER A 218 4.47 3.55 19.40
CA SER A 218 3.51 4.65 19.61
C SER A 218 2.12 4.35 19.06
N ALA A 219 2.02 3.48 18.05
CA ALA A 219 0.78 3.01 17.43
C ALA A 219 0.35 1.61 17.93
N GLY A 220 0.98 1.08 18.98
CA GLY A 220 0.81 -0.29 19.46
C GLY A 220 1.97 -1.20 19.08
N PRO A 221 1.90 -2.51 19.40
CA PRO A 221 2.92 -3.49 19.07
C PRO A 221 3.13 -3.61 17.55
N MET A 222 4.38 -3.77 17.13
CA MET A 222 4.79 -3.98 15.74
C MET A 222 5.70 -5.20 15.66
N GLU A 223 5.20 -6.26 15.04
CA GLU A 223 5.97 -7.44 14.65
C GLU A 223 7.07 -7.05 13.67
N LEU A 224 8.29 -7.58 13.85
CA LEU A 224 9.42 -7.41 12.95
C LEU A 224 9.70 -8.73 12.21
N GLN A 225 9.48 -8.74 10.90
CA GLN A 225 9.67 -9.93 10.06
C GLN A 225 10.78 -9.70 9.03
N LEU A 226 11.81 -10.55 9.06
CA LEU A 226 12.91 -10.51 8.09
C LEU A 226 12.53 -11.35 6.85
N LYS A 227 12.36 -10.71 5.70
CA LYS A 227 12.05 -11.38 4.43
C LYS A 227 13.32 -11.47 3.57
N GLY A 228 13.72 -12.69 3.22
CA GLY A 228 15.02 -13.06 2.64
C GLY A 228 15.98 -13.73 3.63
N ALA A 229 15.50 -14.02 4.84
CA ALA A 229 16.29 -14.45 5.99
C ALA A 229 16.70 -15.93 5.97
N GLY A 230 16.45 -16.67 4.89
CA GLY A 230 16.88 -18.05 4.71
C GLY A 230 15.73 -19.05 4.55
N LEU A 231 16.12 -20.32 4.38
CA LEU A 231 15.19 -21.43 4.22
C LEU A 231 14.39 -21.69 5.50
N THR A 232 13.15 -22.12 5.31
CA THR A 232 12.24 -22.56 6.36
C THR A 232 11.59 -23.88 5.92
N PRO A 233 10.91 -24.61 6.82
CA PRO A 233 10.11 -25.79 6.42
C PRO A 233 9.02 -25.48 5.39
N TYR A 234 8.73 -24.21 5.12
CA TYR A 234 7.69 -23.74 4.21
C TYR A 234 8.25 -23.20 2.88
N SER A 235 9.56 -23.26 2.66
CA SER A 235 10.20 -22.75 1.44
C SER A 235 9.76 -23.44 0.15
N ARG A 236 9.16 -24.64 0.25
CA ARG A 236 8.81 -25.49 -0.90
C ARG A 236 10.05 -25.69 -1.78
N MET A 237 10.02 -25.18 -3.02
CA MET A 237 11.13 -25.27 -3.98
C MET A 237 11.98 -23.99 -4.03
N GLY A 238 11.65 -22.95 -3.26
CA GLY A 238 12.40 -21.71 -3.19
C GLY A 238 13.66 -21.82 -2.32
N ASP A 239 14.59 -20.90 -2.51
CA ASP A 239 15.89 -20.87 -1.82
C ASP A 239 15.89 -20.12 -0.47
N GLY A 240 14.73 -19.60 -0.06
CA GLY A 240 14.60 -18.83 1.19
C GLY A 240 15.21 -17.42 1.14
N ARG A 241 15.67 -16.96 -0.03
CA ARG A 241 16.32 -15.65 -0.20
C ARG A 241 15.42 -14.65 -0.93
N ALA A 242 15.75 -13.38 -0.72
CA ALA A 242 15.23 -12.26 -1.50
C ALA A 242 16.41 -11.58 -2.21
N VAL A 243 16.11 -10.92 -3.31
CA VAL A 243 17.08 -10.18 -4.13
C VAL A 243 16.86 -8.68 -3.99
N LEU A 244 17.93 -7.90 -4.16
CA LEU A 244 17.92 -6.45 -3.89
C LEU A 244 16.76 -5.72 -4.57
N ARG A 245 16.46 -6.05 -5.84
CA ARG A 245 15.33 -5.43 -6.57
C ARG A 245 13.99 -5.60 -5.86
N SER A 246 13.72 -6.79 -5.29
CA SER A 246 12.45 -7.09 -4.62
C SER A 246 12.36 -6.36 -3.30
N SER A 247 13.45 -6.34 -2.53
CA SER A 247 13.50 -5.61 -1.25
C SER A 247 13.32 -4.11 -1.44
N VAL A 248 13.94 -3.51 -2.47
CA VAL A 248 13.77 -2.09 -2.81
C VAL A 248 12.33 -1.76 -3.18
N ARG A 249 11.70 -2.59 -4.05
CA ARG A 249 10.29 -2.38 -4.43
C ARG A 249 9.34 -2.49 -3.24
N GLU A 250 9.49 -3.52 -2.43
CA GLU A 250 8.64 -3.74 -1.25
C GLU A 250 8.83 -2.62 -0.22
N PHE A 251 10.07 -2.20 0.02
CA PHE A 251 10.38 -1.09 0.94
C PHE A 251 9.73 0.23 0.48
N LEU A 252 9.98 0.64 -0.76
CA LEU A 252 9.44 1.89 -1.29
C LEU A 252 7.90 1.86 -1.35
N CYS A 253 7.30 0.73 -1.77
CA CYS A 253 5.86 0.65 -1.91
C CYS A 253 5.14 0.62 -0.56
N SER A 254 5.70 -0.06 0.44
CA SER A 254 5.15 -0.08 1.80
C SER A 254 5.03 1.34 2.37
N GLU A 255 6.07 2.15 2.20
CA GLU A 255 6.12 3.50 2.72
C GLU A 255 5.30 4.48 1.87
N ALA A 256 5.27 4.31 0.54
CA ALA A 256 4.40 5.09 -0.35
C ALA A 256 2.91 4.87 -0.05
N MET A 257 2.49 3.61 0.14
CA MET A 257 1.10 3.29 0.51
C MET A 257 0.71 3.90 1.84
N HIS A 258 1.60 3.84 2.84
CA HIS A 258 1.37 4.51 4.12
C HIS A 258 1.23 6.03 3.97
N ALA A 259 2.11 6.68 3.21
CA ALA A 259 2.06 8.13 3.00
C ALA A 259 0.85 8.59 2.18
N LEU A 260 0.29 7.73 1.33
CA LEU A 260 -1.00 7.92 0.66
C LEU A 260 -2.21 7.76 1.60
N GLY A 261 -1.99 7.41 2.87
CA GLY A 261 -3.05 7.14 3.85
C GLY A 261 -3.70 5.77 3.70
N ILE A 262 -3.08 4.85 2.95
CA ILE A 262 -3.62 3.51 2.70
C ILE A 262 -3.05 2.55 3.75
N PRO A 263 -3.91 1.77 4.45
CA PRO A 263 -3.42 0.75 5.38
C PRO A 263 -2.46 -0.24 4.71
N SER A 264 -1.27 -0.38 5.28
CA SER A 264 -0.17 -1.13 4.69
C SER A 264 0.73 -1.68 5.78
N THR A 265 1.37 -2.83 5.50
CA THR A 265 2.61 -3.17 6.19
C THR A 265 3.66 -2.08 5.96
N ARG A 266 4.57 -1.91 6.91
CA ARG A 266 5.65 -0.91 6.87
C ARG A 266 6.96 -1.60 6.57
N ALA A 267 7.95 -0.85 6.12
CA ALA A 267 9.29 -1.38 5.87
C ALA A 267 10.32 -0.57 6.66
N LEU A 268 10.97 -1.22 7.63
CA LEU A 268 11.92 -0.56 8.53
C LEU A 268 13.23 -0.26 7.82
N CYS A 269 13.82 -1.28 7.18
CA CYS A 269 15.11 -1.16 6.51
C CYS A 269 15.30 -2.22 5.43
N ILE A 270 16.32 -2.00 4.61
CA ILE A 270 16.91 -2.98 3.70
C ILE A 270 18.38 -3.18 4.12
N THR A 271 18.79 -4.44 4.20
CA THR A 271 20.20 -4.83 4.23
C THR A 271 20.53 -5.69 3.01
N GLY A 272 21.80 -5.68 2.61
CA GLY A 272 22.30 -6.38 1.43
C GLY A 272 23.50 -7.26 1.73
N SER A 273 23.83 -8.15 0.79
CA SER A 273 25.05 -8.94 0.76
C SER A 273 25.41 -9.26 -0.69
N ASP A 274 26.71 -9.26 -1.01
CA ASP A 274 27.21 -9.61 -2.35
C ASP A 274 27.05 -11.10 -2.68
N GLN A 275 26.49 -11.90 -1.77
CA GLN A 275 26.14 -13.29 -2.06
C GLN A 275 25.15 -13.36 -3.24
N GLY A 276 25.58 -14.00 -4.33
CA GLY A 276 24.77 -14.22 -5.52
C GLY A 276 23.61 -15.18 -5.28
N VAL A 277 22.45 -14.85 -5.86
CA VAL A 277 21.21 -15.62 -5.84
C VAL A 277 20.74 -15.76 -7.28
N LEU A 278 20.39 -16.97 -7.69
CA LEU A 278 19.95 -17.25 -9.05
C LEU A 278 18.44 -16.95 -9.20
N ARG A 279 18.09 -16.05 -10.11
CA ARG A 279 16.74 -15.86 -10.64
C ARG A 279 16.80 -16.01 -12.16
N GLU A 280 16.16 -15.11 -12.92
CA GLU A 280 16.37 -15.01 -14.37
C GLU A 280 17.84 -14.65 -14.69
N THR A 281 18.48 -13.90 -13.79
CA THR A 281 19.92 -13.59 -13.78
C THR A 281 20.50 -13.80 -12.39
N VAL A 282 21.83 -13.74 -12.23
CA VAL A 282 22.45 -13.72 -10.91
C VAL A 282 22.28 -12.33 -10.31
N GLU A 283 21.65 -12.26 -9.15
CA GLU A 283 21.37 -11.03 -8.41
C GLU A 283 21.97 -11.09 -7.01
N THR A 284 22.14 -9.95 -6.34
CA THR A 284 22.65 -9.88 -4.97
C THR A 284 21.55 -10.17 -3.95
N SER A 285 21.91 -10.88 -2.89
CA SER A 285 21.02 -11.16 -1.76
C SER A 285 20.64 -9.87 -1.02
N SER A 286 19.40 -9.83 -0.53
CA SER A 286 18.95 -8.78 0.37
C SER A 286 17.96 -9.31 1.40
N VAL A 287 17.82 -8.55 2.49
CA VAL A 287 16.76 -8.73 3.47
C VAL A 287 16.01 -7.41 3.61
N VAL A 288 14.68 -7.48 3.56
CA VAL A 288 13.81 -6.37 3.95
C VAL A 288 13.19 -6.69 5.30
N THR A 289 13.35 -5.77 6.26
CA THR A 289 12.71 -5.87 7.57
C THR A 289 11.33 -5.24 7.48
N ARG A 290 10.30 -6.08 7.46
CA ARG A 290 8.89 -5.68 7.42
C ARG A 290 8.38 -5.43 8.82
N MET A 291 7.43 -4.52 8.96
CA MET A 291 6.73 -4.28 10.21
C MET A 291 5.21 -4.29 10.00
N ALA A 292 4.48 -4.91 10.93
CA ALA A 292 3.03 -4.85 10.97
C ALA A 292 2.54 -5.07 12.41
N PRO A 293 1.33 -4.64 12.78
CA PRO A 293 0.72 -5.09 14.04
C PRO A 293 0.57 -6.62 14.07
N SER A 294 0.29 -7.24 12.93
CA SER A 294 0.35 -8.69 12.75
C SER A 294 0.53 -9.10 11.30
N PHE A 295 1.21 -10.22 11.07
CA PHE A 295 1.29 -10.92 9.78
C PHE A 295 0.25 -12.05 9.60
N VAL A 296 -0.76 -12.15 10.48
CA VAL A 296 -1.87 -13.11 10.30
C VAL A 296 -2.71 -12.78 9.07
N ARG A 297 -3.11 -13.82 8.34
CA ARG A 297 -3.70 -13.74 6.99
C ARG A 297 -5.01 -14.51 6.92
N PHE A 298 -5.81 -14.33 5.88
CA PHE A 298 -7.00 -15.18 5.67
C PHE A 298 -6.58 -16.65 5.53
N GLY A 299 -5.50 -16.88 4.78
CA GLY A 299 -4.84 -18.17 4.63
C GLY A 299 -4.43 -18.86 5.94
N SER A 300 -4.21 -18.11 7.03
CA SER A 300 -3.92 -18.67 8.36
C SER A 300 -5.14 -19.37 8.98
N PHE A 301 -6.35 -18.89 8.68
CA PHE A 301 -7.61 -19.50 9.13
C PHE A 301 -7.99 -20.69 8.24
N GLU A 302 -7.91 -20.49 6.92
CA GLU A 302 -8.18 -21.55 5.93
C GLU A 302 -7.32 -22.79 6.16
N HIS A 303 -6.07 -22.59 6.62
CA HIS A 303 -5.16 -23.66 6.99
C HIS A 303 -5.76 -24.66 7.98
N TRP A 304 -6.39 -24.16 9.05
CA TRP A 304 -6.98 -25.00 10.09
C TRP A 304 -8.34 -25.56 9.69
N TYR A 305 -9.12 -24.75 8.96
CA TYR A 305 -10.40 -25.18 8.41
C TYR A 305 -10.25 -26.40 7.48
N HIS A 306 -9.41 -26.31 6.45
CA HIS A 306 -9.21 -27.40 5.48
C HIS A 306 -8.45 -28.62 6.04
N ARG A 307 -8.06 -28.59 7.31
CA ARG A 307 -7.43 -29.71 8.03
C ARG A 307 -8.32 -30.32 9.10
N ASP A 308 -9.58 -29.89 9.18
CA ASP A 308 -10.54 -30.31 10.20
C ASP A 308 -9.99 -30.10 11.63
N LYS A 309 -9.41 -28.91 11.86
CA LYS A 309 -8.80 -28.50 13.14
C LYS A 309 -9.55 -27.33 13.81
N PRO A 310 -10.79 -27.54 14.28
CA PRO A 310 -11.63 -26.47 14.82
C PRO A 310 -11.09 -25.86 16.12
N GLU A 311 -10.34 -26.62 16.92
CA GLU A 311 -9.71 -26.11 18.14
C GLU A 311 -8.60 -25.11 17.82
N GLN A 312 -7.72 -25.43 16.87
CA GLN A 312 -6.65 -24.53 16.43
C GLN A 312 -7.23 -23.30 15.71
N LEU A 313 -8.29 -23.49 14.91
CA LEU A 313 -9.02 -22.38 14.31
C LEU A 313 -9.54 -21.41 15.39
N ARG A 314 -10.15 -21.93 16.47
CA ARG A 314 -10.63 -21.13 17.61
C ARG A 314 -9.49 -20.40 18.29
N VAL A 315 -8.38 -21.08 18.58
CA VAL A 315 -7.19 -20.47 19.21
C VAL A 315 -6.67 -19.28 18.40
N LEU A 316 -6.62 -19.40 17.06
CA LEU A 316 -6.21 -18.28 16.21
C LEU A 316 -7.22 -17.13 16.22
N ALA A 317 -8.51 -17.45 16.11
CA ALA A 317 -9.58 -16.45 16.12
C ALA A 317 -9.60 -15.68 17.44
N ASP A 318 -9.50 -16.39 18.57
CA ASP A 318 -9.46 -15.80 19.91
C ASP A 318 -8.19 -14.94 20.09
N TYR A 319 -7.03 -15.39 19.60
CA TYR A 319 -5.81 -14.58 19.61
C TYR A 319 -5.99 -13.27 18.82
N VAL A 320 -6.54 -13.35 17.61
CA VAL A 320 -6.76 -12.18 16.76
C VAL A 320 -7.76 -11.21 17.41
N ILE A 321 -8.89 -11.71 17.92
CA ILE A 321 -9.92 -10.90 18.58
C ILE A 321 -9.35 -10.24 19.83
N ASN A 322 -8.75 -11.00 20.74
CA ASN A 322 -8.28 -10.47 22.01
C ASN A 322 -7.14 -9.45 21.84
N THR A 323 -6.32 -9.59 20.80
CA THR A 323 -5.14 -8.75 20.59
C THR A 323 -5.44 -7.51 19.74
N PHE A 324 -6.21 -7.68 18.66
CA PHE A 324 -6.36 -6.64 17.63
C PHE A 324 -7.78 -6.09 17.50
N TYR A 325 -8.78 -6.80 18.03
CA TYR A 325 -10.19 -6.41 18.00
C TYR A 325 -10.89 -6.64 19.35
N PRO A 326 -10.29 -6.19 20.49
CA PRO A 326 -10.81 -6.53 21.81
C PRO A 326 -12.24 -6.03 22.03
N GLU A 327 -12.66 -4.99 21.31
CA GLU A 327 -14.03 -4.47 21.30
C GLU A 327 -15.07 -5.51 20.85
N LEU A 328 -14.69 -6.46 20.00
CA LEU A 328 -15.61 -7.48 19.48
C LEU A 328 -15.92 -8.58 20.50
N THR A 329 -15.17 -8.66 21.60
CA THR A 329 -15.44 -9.63 22.68
C THR A 329 -16.77 -9.39 23.38
N ALA A 330 -17.31 -8.16 23.30
CA ALA A 330 -18.60 -7.78 23.86
C ALA A 330 -19.80 -8.13 22.96
N GLU A 331 -19.54 -8.53 21.71
CA GLU A 331 -20.59 -8.88 20.76
C GLU A 331 -21.21 -10.25 21.07
N PRO A 332 -22.50 -10.48 20.73
CA PRO A 332 -23.16 -11.77 20.97
C PRO A 332 -22.45 -12.95 20.31
N ASN A 333 -21.88 -12.74 19.13
CA ASN A 333 -20.99 -13.68 18.46
C ASN A 333 -19.73 -12.93 17.96
N PRO A 334 -18.62 -12.97 18.72
CA PRO A 334 -17.38 -12.28 18.36
C PRO A 334 -16.80 -12.72 17.00
N TYR A 335 -17.04 -13.96 16.57
CA TYR A 335 -16.53 -14.47 15.29
C TYR A 335 -17.32 -13.93 14.09
N THR A 336 -18.65 -13.80 14.21
CA THR A 336 -19.48 -13.11 13.22
C THR A 336 -19.08 -11.64 13.10
N ALA A 337 -18.87 -10.98 14.26
CA ALA A 337 -18.44 -9.58 14.29
C ALA A 337 -17.04 -9.40 13.68
N LEU A 338 -16.12 -10.34 13.92
CA LEU A 338 -14.79 -10.37 13.29
C LEU A 338 -14.92 -10.44 11.76
N LEU A 339 -15.74 -11.37 11.24
CA LEU A 339 -15.94 -11.49 9.79
C LEU A 339 -16.46 -10.20 9.17
N ALA A 340 -17.44 -9.54 9.80
CA ALA A 340 -17.97 -8.28 9.34
C ALA A 340 -16.92 -7.15 9.36
N GLU A 341 -16.14 -7.03 10.43
CA GLU A 341 -15.11 -5.98 10.54
C GLU A 341 -13.97 -6.19 9.54
N VAL A 342 -13.49 -7.42 9.38
CA VAL A 342 -12.45 -7.75 8.41
C VAL A 342 -12.94 -7.49 6.98
N SER A 343 -14.18 -7.84 6.67
CA SER A 343 -14.79 -7.59 5.36
C SER A 343 -14.90 -6.09 5.07
N ARG A 344 -15.34 -5.30 6.06
CA ARG A 344 -15.41 -3.83 5.98
C ARG A 344 -14.03 -3.19 5.76
N ARG A 345 -13.00 -3.62 6.49
CA ARG A 345 -11.63 -3.11 6.33
C ARG A 345 -11.05 -3.47 4.97
N THR A 346 -11.28 -4.69 4.51
CA THR A 346 -10.84 -5.15 3.19
C THR A 346 -11.49 -4.33 2.07
N ALA A 347 -12.81 -4.11 2.15
CA ALA A 347 -13.55 -3.28 1.22
C ALA A 347 -12.99 -1.85 1.15
N ARG A 348 -12.74 -1.22 2.30
CA ARG A 348 -12.15 0.13 2.38
C ARG A 348 -10.75 0.18 1.80
N MET A 349 -9.88 -0.77 2.17
CA MET A 349 -8.51 -0.86 1.64
C MET A 349 -8.52 -0.96 0.11
N ILE A 350 -9.37 -1.82 -0.46
CA ILE A 350 -9.45 -1.98 -1.92
C ILE A 350 -10.06 -0.74 -2.58
N ALA A 351 -11.05 -0.08 -1.97
CA ALA A 351 -11.55 1.20 -2.47
C ALA A 351 -10.44 2.27 -2.53
N HIS A 352 -9.56 2.31 -1.54
CA HIS A 352 -8.36 3.16 -1.58
C HIS A 352 -7.40 2.77 -2.71
N TRP A 353 -7.18 1.47 -2.95
CA TRP A 353 -6.37 1.01 -4.09
C TRP A 353 -6.95 1.53 -5.42
N GLN A 354 -8.27 1.41 -5.61
CA GLN A 354 -8.95 1.95 -6.79
C GLN A 354 -8.77 3.48 -6.88
N GLY A 355 -8.95 4.20 -5.78
CA GLY A 355 -8.84 5.66 -5.75
C GLY A 355 -7.47 6.23 -6.18
N VAL A 356 -6.39 5.47 -5.99
CA VAL A 356 -5.03 5.87 -6.38
C VAL A 356 -4.49 5.10 -7.60
N GLY A 357 -5.30 4.23 -8.21
CA GLY A 357 -4.85 3.43 -9.35
C GLY A 357 -3.86 2.31 -8.99
N PHE A 358 -3.82 1.86 -7.74
CA PHE A 358 -2.92 0.77 -7.31
C PHE A 358 -3.46 -0.60 -7.73
N MET A 359 -2.58 -1.46 -8.22
CA MET A 359 -2.84 -2.86 -8.56
C MET A 359 -1.88 -3.76 -7.80
N HIS A 360 -2.42 -4.70 -7.04
CA HIS A 360 -1.62 -5.60 -6.21
C HIS A 360 -0.95 -6.72 -7.02
N GLY A 361 -1.63 -7.23 -8.05
CA GLY A 361 -1.14 -8.28 -8.95
C GLY A 361 -1.19 -9.72 -8.41
N VAL A 362 -1.34 -9.93 -7.09
CA VAL A 362 -1.40 -11.27 -6.46
C VAL A 362 -2.31 -11.27 -5.23
N MET A 363 -3.62 -11.12 -5.44
CA MET A 363 -4.61 -11.12 -4.34
C MET A 363 -5.04 -12.54 -3.97
N ASN A 364 -4.08 -13.42 -3.72
CA ASN A 364 -4.35 -14.73 -3.13
C ASN A 364 -4.83 -14.56 -1.68
N THR A 365 -5.56 -15.52 -1.13
CA THR A 365 -6.04 -15.41 0.26
C THR A 365 -4.90 -15.44 1.28
N ASP A 366 -3.75 -16.03 0.93
CA ASP A 366 -2.52 -15.94 1.72
C ASP A 366 -1.82 -14.57 1.63
N ASN A 367 -2.30 -13.62 0.83
CA ASN A 367 -1.83 -12.24 0.82
C ASN A 367 -2.86 -11.26 1.39
N MET A 368 -4.00 -11.75 1.89
CA MET A 368 -5.01 -10.91 2.52
C MET A 368 -4.76 -10.85 4.03
N SER A 369 -4.41 -9.67 4.54
CA SER A 369 -4.21 -9.45 5.97
C SER A 369 -5.53 -9.52 6.75
N ILE A 370 -5.53 -10.18 7.91
CA ILE A 370 -6.68 -10.18 8.82
C ILE A 370 -6.98 -8.78 9.40
N LEU A 371 -6.08 -7.81 9.22
CA LEU A 371 -6.20 -6.44 9.71
C LEU A 371 -6.61 -5.43 8.62
N GLY A 372 -6.81 -5.90 7.38
CA GLY A 372 -7.09 -5.04 6.24
C GLY A 372 -5.89 -4.16 5.84
N LEU A 373 -4.68 -4.73 5.91
CA LEU A 373 -3.44 -4.09 5.48
C LEU A 373 -3.02 -4.59 4.10
N THR A 374 -2.48 -3.69 3.29
CA THR A 374 -1.76 -4.05 2.05
C THR A 374 -0.50 -4.82 2.42
N LEU A 375 -0.35 -6.03 1.88
CA LEU A 375 0.60 -7.04 2.35
C LEU A 375 1.23 -7.81 1.17
N ASP A 376 2.53 -8.04 1.23
CA ASP A 376 3.31 -8.82 0.25
C ASP A 376 3.36 -8.20 -1.15
N TYR A 377 4.11 -7.10 -1.23
CA TYR A 377 4.45 -6.40 -2.45
C TYR A 377 5.35 -7.25 -3.36
N GLY A 378 4.77 -7.77 -4.44
CA GLY A 378 5.48 -8.46 -5.52
C GLY A 378 5.34 -7.72 -6.85
N PRO A 379 4.57 -8.26 -7.81
CA PRO A 379 4.32 -7.66 -9.11
C PRO A 379 3.18 -6.64 -9.05
N PHE A 380 3.32 -5.66 -8.16
CA PHE A 380 2.37 -4.55 -8.08
C PHE A 380 2.65 -3.50 -9.16
N GLY A 381 1.68 -2.63 -9.40
CA GLY A 381 1.86 -1.42 -10.19
C GLY A 381 0.95 -0.29 -9.71
N PHE A 382 1.33 0.95 -10.01
CA PHE A 382 0.43 2.09 -9.99
C PHE A 382 0.03 2.42 -11.43
N MET A 383 -1.23 2.79 -11.63
CA MET A 383 -1.79 3.12 -12.93
C MET A 383 -1.04 4.30 -13.53
N GLU A 384 -0.56 4.11 -14.75
CA GLU A 384 0.01 5.18 -15.57
C GLU A 384 -1.07 5.65 -16.53
N ALA A 385 -1.00 5.26 -17.80
CA ALA A 385 -2.14 5.39 -18.72
C ALA A 385 -3.33 4.59 -18.18
N PHE A 386 -4.49 5.25 -18.02
CA PHE A 386 -5.67 4.61 -17.46
C PHE A 386 -6.18 3.49 -18.37
N ASP A 387 -6.09 2.26 -17.87
CA ASP A 387 -6.70 1.09 -18.47
C ASP A 387 -7.32 0.22 -17.36
N PRO A 388 -8.66 0.14 -17.25
CA PRO A 388 -9.30 -0.69 -16.23
C PRO A 388 -8.97 -2.18 -16.39
N GLY A 389 -8.58 -2.62 -17.60
CA GLY A 389 -8.17 -3.98 -17.90
C GLY A 389 -6.70 -4.28 -17.57
N HIS A 390 -5.92 -3.30 -17.09
CA HIS A 390 -4.48 -3.46 -16.91
C HIS A 390 -4.13 -4.59 -15.95
N ILE A 391 -3.14 -5.41 -16.34
CA ILE A 391 -2.62 -6.55 -15.58
C ILE A 391 -1.15 -6.26 -15.27
N CYS A 392 -0.85 -5.95 -14.01
CA CYS A 392 0.52 -5.64 -13.58
C CYS A 392 1.39 -6.90 -13.37
N ASN A 393 0.78 -8.07 -13.23
CA ASN A 393 1.47 -9.35 -13.04
C ASN A 393 1.53 -10.15 -14.33
N HIS A 394 2.71 -10.25 -14.94
CA HIS A 394 2.93 -11.00 -16.18
C HIS A 394 2.58 -12.51 -16.09
N THR A 395 2.50 -13.09 -14.88
CA THR A 395 2.04 -14.49 -14.68
C THR A 395 0.52 -14.64 -14.65
N ASP A 396 -0.23 -13.54 -14.49
CA ASP A 396 -1.70 -13.53 -14.48
C ASP A 396 -2.28 -13.49 -15.90
N GLN A 397 -2.09 -14.58 -16.63
CA GLN A 397 -2.51 -14.70 -18.04
C GLN A 397 -4.03 -14.56 -18.25
N GLN A 398 -4.82 -14.75 -17.19
CA GLN A 398 -6.28 -14.65 -17.25
C GLN A 398 -6.80 -13.28 -16.77
N GLY A 399 -5.92 -12.40 -16.28
CA GLY A 399 -6.30 -11.10 -15.73
C GLY A 399 -7.17 -11.20 -14.49
N ARG A 400 -7.02 -12.25 -13.67
CA ARG A 400 -7.78 -12.43 -12.42
C ARG A 400 -7.59 -11.24 -11.48
N TYR A 401 -6.38 -10.69 -11.43
CA TYR A 401 -5.97 -9.60 -10.54
C TYR A 401 -5.76 -8.28 -11.30
N SER A 402 -6.43 -8.10 -12.44
CA SER A 402 -6.48 -6.81 -13.15
C SER A 402 -7.07 -5.71 -12.26
N TYR A 403 -6.81 -4.45 -12.61
CA TYR A 403 -7.29 -3.29 -11.85
C TYR A 403 -8.79 -3.36 -11.53
N ALA A 404 -9.63 -3.59 -12.55
CA ALA A 404 -11.09 -3.66 -12.42
C ALA A 404 -11.59 -4.89 -11.64
N ASN A 405 -10.82 -5.96 -11.57
CA ASN A 405 -11.22 -7.20 -10.89
C ASN A 405 -10.91 -7.19 -9.38
N GLN A 406 -10.02 -6.31 -8.91
CA GLN A 406 -9.64 -6.27 -7.48
C GLN A 406 -10.83 -6.16 -6.51
N PRO A 407 -11.89 -5.35 -6.76
CA PRO A 407 -13.06 -5.28 -5.88
C PRO A 407 -13.79 -6.62 -5.74
N GLN A 408 -14.02 -7.33 -6.86
CA GLN A 408 -14.71 -8.61 -6.85
C GLN A 408 -13.85 -9.72 -6.23
N VAL A 409 -12.54 -9.71 -6.52
CA VAL A 409 -11.59 -10.66 -5.91
C VAL A 409 -11.49 -10.45 -4.40
N GLY A 410 -11.46 -9.20 -3.93
CA GLY A 410 -11.49 -8.89 -2.50
C GLY A 410 -12.73 -9.46 -1.81
N HIS A 411 -13.89 -9.31 -2.44
CA HIS A 411 -15.14 -9.87 -1.92
C HIS A 411 -15.08 -11.40 -1.87
N TRP A 412 -14.61 -12.03 -2.95
CA TRP A 412 -14.42 -13.48 -3.00
C TRP A 412 -13.46 -13.99 -1.92
N ASN A 413 -12.37 -13.27 -1.65
CA ASN A 413 -11.45 -13.60 -0.56
C ASN A 413 -12.12 -13.49 0.82
N CYS A 414 -13.00 -12.50 1.04
CA CYS A 414 -13.82 -12.42 2.26
C CYS A 414 -14.77 -13.62 2.38
N TYR A 415 -15.39 -14.08 1.30
CA TYR A 415 -16.18 -15.32 1.31
C TYR A 415 -15.34 -16.54 1.71
N ALA A 416 -14.10 -16.66 1.19
CA ALA A 416 -13.19 -17.75 1.58
C ALA A 416 -12.86 -17.72 3.09
N LEU A 417 -12.64 -16.53 3.66
CA LEU A 417 -12.50 -16.36 5.12
C LEU A 417 -13.80 -16.73 5.86
N GLY A 418 -14.95 -16.32 5.35
CA GLY A 418 -16.26 -16.64 5.93
C GLY A 418 -16.50 -18.15 6.01
N GLN A 419 -16.15 -18.89 4.95
CA GLN A 419 -16.18 -20.36 4.98
C GLN A 419 -15.25 -20.92 6.05
N ALA A 420 -14.03 -20.40 6.17
CA ALA A 420 -13.08 -20.85 7.17
C ALA A 420 -13.57 -20.61 8.62
N LEU A 421 -14.29 -19.51 8.86
CA LEU A 421 -14.83 -19.16 10.18
C LEU A 421 -16.19 -19.80 10.48
N LEU A 422 -16.88 -20.36 9.50
CA LEU A 422 -18.23 -20.93 9.65
C LEU A 422 -18.36 -21.94 10.82
N PRO A 423 -17.39 -22.84 11.09
CA PRO A 423 -17.47 -23.74 12.24
C PRO A 423 -17.48 -23.04 13.61
N LEU A 424 -16.95 -21.82 13.69
CA LEU A 424 -16.97 -21.01 14.91
C LEU A 424 -18.22 -20.12 14.99
N ILE A 425 -18.69 -19.63 13.84
CA ILE A 425 -19.91 -18.83 13.73
C ILE A 425 -21.13 -19.70 14.06
N GLY A 426 -21.18 -20.92 13.51
CA GLY A 426 -22.23 -21.91 13.77
C GLY A 426 -23.53 -21.70 12.99
N ASP A 427 -23.60 -20.68 12.15
CA ASP A 427 -24.78 -20.33 11.35
C ASP A 427 -24.38 -19.71 10.00
N VAL A 428 -25.00 -20.20 8.91
CA VAL A 428 -24.71 -19.75 7.54
C VAL A 428 -25.32 -18.37 7.30
N ASP A 429 -26.56 -18.16 7.72
CA ASP A 429 -27.28 -16.91 7.49
C ASP A 429 -26.55 -15.74 8.18
N ALA A 430 -26.10 -15.94 9.43
CA ALA A 430 -25.28 -14.95 10.13
C ALA A 430 -23.92 -14.65 9.43
N ALA A 431 -23.29 -15.65 8.82
CA ALA A 431 -22.05 -15.45 8.08
C ALA A 431 -22.29 -14.66 6.78
N GLU A 432 -23.36 -14.97 6.05
CA GLU A 432 -23.76 -14.24 4.84
C GLU A 432 -24.15 -12.79 5.15
N GLU A 433 -24.89 -12.55 6.23
CA GLU A 433 -25.22 -11.20 6.70
C GLU A 433 -23.95 -10.40 7.05
N ALA A 434 -23.00 -11.02 7.76
CA ALA A 434 -21.72 -10.40 8.09
C ALA A 434 -20.89 -10.02 6.85
N LEU A 435 -20.94 -10.83 5.78
CA LEU A 435 -20.28 -10.55 4.50
C LEU A 435 -20.99 -9.43 3.72
N GLY A 436 -22.30 -9.27 3.89
CA GLY A 436 -23.11 -8.24 3.24
C GLY A 436 -22.64 -6.80 3.46
N VAL A 437 -21.80 -6.55 4.47
CA VAL A 437 -21.19 -5.23 4.73
C VAL A 437 -20.13 -4.83 3.69
N TYR A 438 -19.58 -5.76 2.92
CA TYR A 438 -18.49 -5.51 1.99
C TYR A 438 -18.88 -4.51 0.90
N GLN A 439 -19.98 -4.79 0.17
CA GLN A 439 -20.38 -3.98 -0.98
C GLN A 439 -20.71 -2.53 -0.59
N PRO A 440 -21.52 -2.25 0.45
CA PRO A 440 -21.76 -0.88 0.89
C PRO A 440 -20.48 -0.18 1.38
N ALA A 441 -19.61 -0.88 2.11
CA ALA A 441 -18.36 -0.29 2.59
C ALA A 441 -17.42 0.09 1.43
N PHE A 442 -17.31 -0.77 0.40
CA PHE A 442 -16.52 -0.50 -0.79
C PHE A 442 -17.10 0.68 -1.57
N SER A 443 -18.39 0.61 -1.94
CA SER A 443 -19.04 1.64 -2.76
C SER A 443 -19.01 3.01 -2.08
N ASN A 444 -19.36 3.09 -0.79
CA ASN A 444 -19.36 4.36 -0.07
C ASN A 444 -17.96 4.97 0.05
N THR A 445 -16.94 4.16 0.33
CA THR A 445 -15.56 4.66 0.41
C THR A 445 -15.03 5.07 -0.95
N LEU A 446 -15.29 4.30 -2.01
CA LEU A 446 -14.87 4.67 -3.35
C LEU A 446 -15.56 5.95 -3.82
N GLU A 447 -16.86 6.09 -3.57
CA GLU A 447 -17.62 7.30 -3.88
C GLU A 447 -17.01 8.52 -3.18
N GLN A 448 -16.76 8.43 -1.87
CA GLN A 448 -16.12 9.50 -1.09
C GLN A 448 -14.75 9.90 -1.67
N LEU A 449 -13.94 8.91 -2.04
CA LEU A 449 -12.63 9.15 -2.64
C LEU A 449 -12.77 9.84 -4.00
N LEU A 450 -13.62 9.34 -4.89
CA LEU A 450 -13.81 9.92 -6.23
C LEU A 450 -14.39 11.34 -6.16
N HIS A 451 -15.33 11.62 -5.26
CA HIS A 451 -15.84 12.97 -5.03
C HIS A 451 -14.74 13.91 -4.52
N ALA A 452 -13.92 13.48 -3.56
CA ALA A 452 -12.78 14.26 -3.08
C ALA A 452 -11.77 14.53 -4.20
N LYS A 453 -11.50 13.55 -5.06
CA LYS A 453 -10.61 13.69 -6.23
C LYS A 453 -11.16 14.66 -7.28
N LEU A 454 -12.48 14.77 -7.40
CA LEU A 454 -13.17 15.75 -8.24
C LEU A 454 -13.45 17.08 -7.50
N GLY A 455 -13.09 17.22 -6.22
CA GLY A 455 -13.39 18.43 -5.45
C GLY A 455 -14.88 18.70 -5.27
N LEU A 456 -15.71 17.65 -5.26
CA LEU A 456 -17.15 17.72 -5.00
C LEU A 456 -17.45 17.57 -3.51
N LEU A 457 -18.24 18.48 -2.95
CA LEU A 457 -18.57 18.51 -1.51
C LEU A 457 -19.86 17.77 -1.16
N SER A 458 -20.77 17.67 -2.12
CA SER A 458 -22.04 16.95 -2.00
C SER A 458 -22.08 15.74 -2.94
N VAL A 459 -23.01 14.82 -2.72
CA VAL A 459 -23.32 13.72 -3.65
C VAL A 459 -24.62 14.05 -4.36
N GLN A 460 -24.65 13.91 -5.69
CA GLN A 460 -25.83 14.08 -6.53
C GLN A 460 -26.09 12.82 -7.37
N GLU A 461 -27.35 12.59 -7.71
CA GLU A 461 -27.78 11.42 -8.50
C GLU A 461 -27.08 11.31 -9.87
N GLN A 462 -26.60 12.43 -10.43
CA GLN A 462 -25.94 12.47 -11.74
C GLN A 462 -24.40 12.28 -11.67
N ASP A 463 -23.82 12.25 -10.46
CA ASP A 463 -22.37 12.14 -10.27
C ASP A 463 -21.78 10.81 -10.79
N PRO A 464 -22.45 9.64 -10.66
CA PRO A 464 -21.98 8.40 -11.28
C PRO A 464 -21.81 8.51 -12.79
N ALA A 465 -22.78 9.10 -13.50
CA ALA A 465 -22.70 9.29 -14.95
C ALA A 465 -21.57 10.26 -15.34
N LEU A 466 -21.28 11.27 -14.51
CA LEU A 466 -20.17 12.18 -14.72
C LEU A 466 -18.81 11.48 -14.59
N LEU A 467 -18.65 10.60 -13.59
CA LEU A 467 -17.46 9.79 -13.37
C LEU A 467 -17.26 8.74 -14.48
N ASP A 468 -18.34 8.06 -14.89
CA ASP A 468 -18.28 7.05 -15.95
C ASP A 468 -17.84 7.64 -17.29
N ASP A 469 -18.38 8.81 -17.66
CA ASP A 469 -17.98 9.51 -18.89
C ASP A 469 -16.52 9.95 -18.83
N LEU A 470 -16.04 10.41 -17.66
CA LEU A 470 -14.63 10.74 -17.45
C LEU A 470 -13.74 9.51 -17.68
N PHE A 471 -14.04 8.39 -17.02
CA PHE A 471 -13.22 7.18 -17.13
C PHE A 471 -13.22 6.60 -18.54
N LYS A 472 -14.34 6.67 -19.28
CA LYS A 472 -14.39 6.29 -20.71
C LYS A 472 -13.47 7.16 -21.56
N LEU A 473 -13.48 8.48 -21.34
CA LEU A 473 -12.60 9.41 -22.04
C LEU A 473 -11.13 9.16 -21.69
N MET A 474 -10.81 8.95 -20.41
CA MET A 474 -9.46 8.64 -19.96
C MET A 474 -8.95 7.33 -20.57
N GLN A 475 -9.79 6.29 -20.62
CA GLN A 475 -9.43 5.00 -21.21
C GLN A 475 -9.19 5.12 -22.71
N ALA A 476 -10.10 5.77 -23.44
CA ALA A 476 -9.97 5.97 -24.89
C ALA A 476 -8.75 6.83 -25.25
N GLY A 477 -8.40 7.79 -24.40
CA GLY A 477 -7.24 8.67 -24.55
C GLY A 477 -5.93 8.13 -23.97
N GLN A 478 -5.95 7.00 -23.26
CA GLN A 478 -4.81 6.49 -22.49
C GLN A 478 -4.20 7.56 -21.56
N VAL A 479 -5.08 8.33 -20.91
CA VAL A 479 -4.71 9.49 -20.09
C VAL A 479 -4.02 9.03 -18.80
N ASP A 480 -2.93 9.69 -18.42
CA ASP A 480 -2.23 9.39 -17.16
C ASP A 480 -3.13 9.66 -15.95
N PHE A 481 -3.40 8.62 -15.16
CA PHE A 481 -4.37 8.65 -14.06
C PHE A 481 -4.00 9.68 -13.00
N THR A 482 -2.79 9.61 -12.45
CA THR A 482 -2.32 10.50 -11.38
C THR A 482 -2.24 11.95 -11.87
N ARG A 483 -1.62 12.19 -13.03
CA ARG A 483 -1.41 13.55 -13.55
C ARG A 483 -2.72 14.23 -13.93
N PHE A 484 -3.69 13.51 -14.49
CA PHE A 484 -5.00 14.07 -14.80
C PHE A 484 -5.69 14.61 -13.54
N PHE A 485 -5.83 13.78 -12.51
CA PHE A 485 -6.50 14.18 -11.28
C PHE A 485 -5.76 15.31 -10.56
N ARG A 486 -4.42 15.31 -10.57
CA ARG A 486 -3.63 16.42 -10.02
C ARG A 486 -3.84 17.72 -10.80
N ALA A 487 -3.83 17.65 -12.14
CA ALA A 487 -4.03 18.81 -13.00
C ALA A 487 -5.46 19.35 -12.96
N LEU A 488 -6.46 18.50 -12.70
CA LEU A 488 -7.88 18.87 -12.67
C LEU A 488 -8.17 19.96 -11.64
N GLY A 489 -7.40 20.02 -10.54
CA GLY A 489 -7.52 21.07 -9.54
C GLY A 489 -7.27 22.49 -10.06
N ASN A 490 -6.64 22.64 -11.23
CA ASN A 490 -6.41 23.94 -11.88
C ASN A 490 -7.54 24.37 -12.82
N LEU A 491 -8.57 23.53 -13.03
CA LEU A 491 -9.73 23.89 -13.83
C LEU A 491 -10.49 25.05 -13.18
N VAL A 492 -10.82 26.08 -13.97
CA VAL A 492 -11.52 27.28 -13.51
C VAL A 492 -13.03 27.12 -13.73
N VAL A 493 -13.87 27.40 -12.72
CA VAL A 493 -15.35 27.25 -12.84
C VAL A 493 -15.94 28.34 -13.72
N GLU A 494 -15.59 29.59 -13.44
CA GLU A 494 -16.02 30.75 -14.22
C GLU A 494 -14.97 31.07 -15.28
N VAL A 495 -15.21 30.58 -16.50
CA VAL A 495 -14.42 30.97 -17.65
C VAL A 495 -14.79 32.41 -17.96
N GLY A 496 -13.94 33.36 -17.55
CA GLY A 496 -14.10 34.76 -17.92
C GLY A 496 -14.32 34.87 -19.43
N VAL A 497 -15.36 35.61 -19.82
CA VAL A 497 -15.51 36.04 -21.21
C VAL A 497 -14.31 36.94 -21.45
N GLY A 498 -13.24 36.42 -22.06
CA GLY A 498 -12.21 37.29 -22.62
C GLY A 498 -12.88 38.31 -23.54
N ASP A 499 -12.26 39.47 -23.75
CA ASP A 499 -12.78 40.63 -24.48
C ASP A 499 -13.28 40.39 -25.94
N GLY A 500 -13.46 39.14 -26.37
CA GLY A 500 -13.96 38.72 -27.67
C GLY A 500 -15.45 38.33 -27.72
N GLY A 501 -16.36 39.02 -27.04
CA GLY A 501 -17.81 38.96 -27.32
C GLY A 501 -18.51 37.58 -27.25
N PRO A 502 -19.85 37.53 -27.44
CA PRO A 502 -20.61 36.29 -27.41
C PRO A 502 -20.30 35.44 -28.66
N GLY A 503 -19.49 34.39 -28.49
CA GLY A 503 -19.11 33.47 -29.57
C GLY A 503 -17.68 32.92 -29.48
N HIS A 504 -16.80 33.53 -28.68
CA HIS A 504 -15.44 33.04 -28.45
C HIS A 504 -15.35 32.36 -27.08
N GLN A 505 -15.64 31.05 -27.05
CA GLN A 505 -15.34 30.21 -25.89
C GLN A 505 -13.85 30.34 -25.57
N ALA A 506 -13.45 30.66 -24.34
CA ALA A 506 -12.03 30.85 -24.02
C ALA A 506 -11.25 29.54 -24.27
N PRO A 507 -10.45 29.44 -25.35
CA PRO A 507 -9.86 28.15 -25.76
C PRO A 507 -8.61 27.79 -24.97
N HIS A 508 -8.19 28.62 -24.02
CA HIS A 508 -6.83 28.57 -23.46
C HIS A 508 -6.73 28.16 -21.99
N ALA A 509 -7.78 28.37 -21.18
CA ALA A 509 -7.70 28.13 -19.73
C ALA A 509 -7.48 26.63 -19.38
N ASP A 510 -8.08 25.72 -20.15
CA ASP A 510 -7.98 24.27 -19.92
C ASP A 510 -7.02 23.57 -20.89
N SER A 511 -6.23 24.31 -21.67
CA SER A 511 -5.39 23.74 -22.75
C SER A 511 -4.53 22.56 -22.26
N ALA A 512 -3.92 22.67 -21.08
CA ALA A 512 -3.12 21.62 -20.49
C ALA A 512 -3.90 20.33 -20.16
N LEU A 513 -5.17 20.43 -19.73
CA LEU A 513 -6.03 19.27 -19.48
C LEU A 513 -6.55 18.70 -20.80
N ARG A 514 -7.02 19.58 -21.68
CA ARG A 514 -7.58 19.24 -22.99
C ARG A 514 -6.57 18.50 -23.87
N ASP A 515 -5.31 18.92 -23.84
CA ASP A 515 -4.23 18.29 -24.62
C ASP A 515 -3.84 16.90 -24.09
N MET A 516 -4.33 16.47 -22.91
CA MET A 516 -4.16 15.09 -22.44
C MET A 516 -5.08 14.11 -23.17
N PHE A 517 -6.19 14.57 -23.76
CA PHE A 517 -7.19 13.71 -24.39
C PHE A 517 -7.04 13.67 -25.90
N ILE A 518 -7.19 12.47 -26.47
CA ILE A 518 -7.32 12.28 -27.92
C ILE A 518 -8.64 12.91 -28.41
N ASP A 519 -9.77 12.55 -27.77
CA ASP A 519 -11.07 13.18 -28.01
C ASP A 519 -11.21 14.47 -27.19
N ARG A 520 -10.59 15.54 -27.71
CA ARG A 520 -10.64 16.88 -27.10
C ARG A 520 -12.08 17.40 -27.00
N SER A 521 -12.90 17.14 -28.02
CA SER A 521 -14.32 17.53 -27.98
C SER A 521 -15.09 16.80 -26.88
N GLY A 522 -14.85 15.51 -26.69
CA GLY A 522 -15.45 14.74 -25.61
C GLY A 522 -15.08 15.32 -24.24
N PHE A 523 -13.80 15.64 -24.04
CA PHE A 523 -13.36 16.35 -22.83
C PHE A 523 -14.03 17.72 -22.68
N ASP A 524 -14.13 18.53 -23.74
CA ASP A 524 -14.76 19.84 -23.70
C ASP A 524 -16.24 19.73 -23.22
N HIS A 525 -16.99 18.75 -23.72
CA HIS A 525 -18.37 18.49 -23.28
C HIS A 525 -18.44 18.01 -21.82
N TRP A 526 -17.55 17.11 -21.42
CA TRP A 526 -17.47 16.64 -20.04
C TRP A 526 -17.14 17.77 -19.06
N ALA A 527 -16.16 18.62 -19.40
CA ALA A 527 -15.74 19.76 -18.59
C ALA A 527 -16.86 20.78 -18.39
N LEU A 528 -17.71 21.00 -19.40
CA LEU A 528 -18.90 21.85 -19.27
C LEU A 528 -19.90 21.29 -18.23
N ARG A 529 -20.16 19.99 -18.25
CA ARG A 529 -21.03 19.32 -17.26
C ARG A 529 -20.41 19.35 -15.86
N TYR A 530 -19.11 19.09 -15.75
CA TYR A 530 -18.40 19.17 -14.48
C TYR A 530 -18.44 20.59 -13.88
N ARG A 531 -18.26 21.63 -14.69
CA ARG A 531 -18.45 23.03 -14.24
C ARG A 531 -19.86 23.33 -13.77
N GLN A 532 -20.88 22.85 -14.48
CA GLN A 532 -22.27 22.99 -14.03
C GLN A 532 -22.47 22.34 -12.65
N ARG A 533 -21.89 21.15 -12.47
CA ARG A 533 -21.92 20.42 -11.19
C ARG A 533 -21.21 21.17 -10.06
N LEU A 534 -20.08 21.84 -10.34
CA LEU A 534 -19.36 22.69 -9.38
C LEU A 534 -20.14 23.98 -9.05
N ARG A 535 -20.79 24.60 -10.04
CA ARG A 535 -21.63 25.79 -9.83
C ARG A 535 -22.83 25.49 -8.93
N PHE A 536 -23.42 24.31 -9.06
CA PHE A 536 -24.56 23.88 -8.25
C PHE A 536 -24.26 23.94 -6.74
N GLU A 537 -23.02 23.63 -6.33
CA GLU A 537 -22.59 23.71 -4.93
C GLU A 537 -21.76 24.96 -4.61
N HIS A 538 -21.81 25.97 -5.49
CA HIS A 538 -21.09 27.24 -5.32
C HIS A 538 -19.58 27.06 -5.06
N SER A 539 -18.96 26.09 -5.76
CA SER A 539 -17.55 25.76 -5.58
C SER A 539 -16.63 26.96 -5.87
N ILE A 540 -15.68 27.20 -4.98
CA ILE A 540 -14.68 28.28 -5.09
C ILE A 540 -13.35 27.67 -5.54
N ASP A 541 -12.79 28.15 -6.66
CA ASP A 541 -11.62 27.54 -7.30
C ASP A 541 -10.40 27.38 -6.39
N GLY A 542 -10.05 28.41 -5.61
CA GLY A 542 -8.91 28.34 -4.68
C GLY A 542 -9.09 27.31 -3.57
N GLU A 543 -10.30 27.23 -2.98
CA GLU A 543 -10.61 26.27 -1.92
C GLU A 543 -10.68 24.84 -2.48
N ARG A 544 -11.34 24.68 -3.64
CA ARG A 544 -11.42 23.40 -4.35
C ARG A 544 -10.05 22.88 -4.70
N LYS A 545 -9.15 23.71 -5.24
CA LYS A 545 -7.78 23.31 -5.58
C LYS A 545 -7.05 22.78 -4.35
N VAL A 546 -7.10 23.48 -3.21
CA VAL A 546 -6.45 23.03 -1.98
C VAL A 546 -7.04 21.70 -1.49
N ALA A 547 -8.36 21.51 -1.58
CA ALA A 547 -9.00 20.24 -1.23
C ALA A 547 -8.57 19.09 -2.17
N MET A 548 -8.57 19.34 -3.48
CA MET A 548 -8.16 18.37 -4.49
C MET A 548 -6.68 18.03 -4.39
N ASP A 549 -5.79 19.00 -4.13
CA ASP A 549 -4.35 18.74 -3.97
C ASP A 549 -4.06 17.82 -2.77
N ARG A 550 -4.92 17.82 -1.75
CA ARG A 550 -4.84 16.91 -0.59
C ARG A 550 -5.40 15.51 -0.88
N ALA A 551 -6.26 15.37 -1.90
CA ALA A 551 -6.87 14.09 -2.29
C ALA A 551 -6.16 13.44 -3.49
N ASN A 552 -5.49 14.24 -4.32
CA ASN A 552 -4.85 13.83 -5.56
C ASN A 552 -3.33 13.91 -5.40
N PRO A 553 -2.64 12.76 -5.25
CA PRO A 553 -1.20 12.76 -5.13
C PRO A 553 -0.58 13.31 -6.42
N LYS A 554 0.51 14.06 -6.27
CA LYS A 554 1.38 14.46 -7.38
C LYS A 554 2.39 13.35 -7.71
N TYR A 555 2.83 12.62 -6.69
CA TYR A 555 3.84 11.57 -6.80
C TYR A 555 3.27 10.20 -6.40
N VAL A 556 3.51 9.19 -7.23
CA VAL A 556 3.24 7.77 -6.96
C VAL A 556 4.46 6.94 -7.32
N LEU A 557 4.59 5.74 -6.74
CA LEU A 557 5.72 4.85 -7.03
C LEU A 557 5.54 4.17 -8.39
N ARG A 558 5.80 4.92 -9.47
CA ARG A 558 5.81 4.38 -10.83
C ARG A 558 6.89 3.31 -10.97
N ASN A 559 6.60 2.28 -11.78
CA ASN A 559 7.50 1.14 -11.93
C ASN A 559 8.90 1.55 -12.44
N TYR A 560 8.97 2.52 -13.35
CA TYR A 560 10.25 3.01 -13.87
C TYR A 560 11.08 3.74 -12.82
N LEU A 561 10.45 4.47 -11.88
CA LEU A 561 11.15 5.16 -10.80
C LEU A 561 11.79 4.14 -9.85
N ALA A 562 11.04 3.10 -9.48
CA ALA A 562 11.57 1.98 -8.72
C ALA A 562 12.75 1.32 -9.47
N GLN A 563 12.62 1.12 -10.79
CA GLN A 563 13.67 0.51 -11.60
C GLN A 563 14.95 1.36 -11.64
N VAL A 564 14.84 2.69 -11.81
CA VAL A 564 15.99 3.60 -11.77
C VAL A 564 16.70 3.52 -10.41
N ALA A 565 15.94 3.46 -9.32
CA ALA A 565 16.53 3.30 -7.98
C ALA A 565 17.23 1.94 -7.81
N ILE A 566 16.64 0.87 -8.34
CA ILE A 566 17.21 -0.48 -8.31
C ILE A 566 18.51 -0.56 -9.11
N ASP A 567 18.55 0.03 -10.31
CA ASP A 567 19.74 -0.05 -11.17
C ASP A 567 20.92 0.72 -10.59
N LYS A 568 20.67 1.86 -9.93
CA LYS A 568 21.69 2.54 -9.13
C LYS A 568 22.12 1.71 -7.91
N ALA A 569 21.18 1.09 -7.20
CA ALA A 569 21.48 0.26 -6.05
C ALA A 569 22.34 -0.97 -6.38
N LYS A 570 22.20 -1.55 -7.58
CA LYS A 570 23.10 -2.61 -8.08
C LYS A 570 24.56 -2.15 -8.22
N MET A 571 24.78 -0.85 -8.41
CA MET A 571 26.11 -0.22 -8.41
C MET A 571 26.50 0.30 -7.02
N GLN A 572 25.79 -0.12 -5.97
CA GLN A 572 25.95 0.33 -4.58
C GLN A 572 25.74 1.84 -4.38
N ASP A 573 25.02 2.51 -5.29
CA ASP A 573 24.53 3.87 -5.12
C ASP A 573 23.07 3.85 -4.62
N TYR A 574 22.88 4.11 -3.32
CA TYR A 574 21.58 4.13 -2.68
C TYR A 574 20.92 5.52 -2.62
N SER A 575 21.55 6.54 -3.21
CA SER A 575 21.05 7.92 -3.17
C SER A 575 19.66 8.07 -3.79
N GLU A 576 19.36 7.28 -4.81
CA GLU A 576 18.05 7.32 -5.48
C GLU A 576 16.95 6.68 -4.65
N ILE A 577 17.26 5.61 -3.90
CA ILE A 577 16.29 5.02 -2.95
C ILE A 577 15.94 6.06 -1.89
N ALA A 578 16.94 6.72 -1.31
CA ALA A 578 16.72 7.75 -0.29
C ALA A 578 15.92 8.94 -0.83
N ARG A 579 16.24 9.40 -2.04
CA ARG A 579 15.54 10.52 -2.69
C ARG A 579 14.10 10.15 -3.03
N LEU A 580 13.88 8.98 -3.62
CA LEU A 580 12.54 8.50 -3.98
C LEU A 580 11.68 8.26 -2.74
N LEU A 581 12.23 7.71 -1.66
CA LEU A 581 11.55 7.60 -0.37
C LEU A 581 11.11 8.98 0.14
N SER A 582 12.02 9.97 0.16
CA SER A 582 11.71 11.33 0.61
C SER A 582 10.58 11.98 -0.20
N VAL A 583 10.54 11.76 -1.51
CA VAL A 583 9.47 12.25 -2.38
C VAL A 583 8.13 11.58 -2.03
N LEU A 584 8.13 10.25 -1.92
CA LEU A 584 6.93 9.43 -1.70
C LEU A 584 6.37 9.56 -0.28
N GLU A 585 7.17 10.02 0.68
CA GLU A 585 6.72 10.35 2.03
C GLU A 585 5.84 11.61 2.10
N HIS A 586 5.81 12.40 1.01
CA HIS A 586 5.07 13.65 0.86
C HIS A 586 4.32 13.69 -0.50
N PRO A 587 3.49 12.69 -0.81
CA PRO A 587 3.03 12.45 -2.19
C PRO A 587 2.04 13.51 -2.70
N PHE A 588 1.40 14.27 -1.80
CA PHE A 588 0.42 15.32 -2.10
C PHE A 588 1.04 16.72 -2.19
N ASP A 589 2.24 16.90 -1.65
CA ASP A 589 2.89 18.21 -1.53
C ASP A 589 3.48 18.63 -2.87
N GLU A 590 3.51 19.95 -3.12
CA GLU A 590 4.35 20.50 -4.18
C GLU A 590 5.82 20.40 -3.76
N GLN A 591 6.66 19.87 -4.66
CA GLN A 591 8.10 19.71 -4.44
C GLN A 591 8.84 20.19 -5.71
N PRO A 592 9.07 21.50 -5.88
CA PRO A 592 9.60 22.07 -7.13
C PRO A 592 10.95 21.47 -7.58
N GLU A 593 11.77 21.02 -6.63
CA GLU A 593 13.05 20.34 -6.87
C GLU A 593 12.89 18.90 -7.39
N ASN A 594 11.69 18.33 -7.29
CA ASN A 594 11.37 16.94 -7.61
C ASN A 594 10.32 16.79 -8.74
N GLU A 595 10.07 17.83 -9.54
CA GLU A 595 9.10 17.80 -10.65
C GLU A 595 9.29 16.61 -11.61
N ALA A 596 10.53 16.19 -11.84
CA ALA A 596 10.86 15.06 -12.70
C ALA A 596 10.20 13.74 -12.25
N TYR A 597 9.92 13.57 -10.94
CA TYR A 597 9.25 12.38 -10.41
C TYR A 597 7.74 12.34 -10.68
N ALA A 598 7.15 13.47 -11.08
CA ALA A 598 5.76 13.55 -11.52
C ALA A 598 5.61 13.39 -13.05
N ALA A 599 6.72 13.21 -13.77
CA ALA A 599 6.71 13.05 -15.22
C ALA A 599 6.08 11.73 -15.67
N LEU A 600 5.65 11.69 -16.93
CA LEU A 600 5.23 10.46 -17.58
C LEU A 600 6.37 9.44 -17.58
N PRO A 601 6.05 8.13 -17.64
CA PRO A 601 7.05 7.12 -17.92
C PRO A 601 7.79 7.43 -19.23
N PRO A 602 9.12 7.25 -19.27
CA PRO A 602 9.88 7.33 -20.52
C PRO A 602 9.58 6.12 -21.41
N ASP A 603 9.80 6.23 -22.72
CA ASP A 603 9.44 5.20 -23.71
C ASP A 603 9.95 3.79 -23.36
N TRP A 604 11.18 3.68 -22.87
CA TRP A 604 11.79 2.39 -22.48
C TRP A 604 11.05 1.69 -21.34
N ALA A 605 10.31 2.42 -20.51
CA ALA A 605 9.59 1.87 -19.36
C ALA A 605 8.42 0.99 -19.78
N SER A 606 7.90 1.15 -21.00
CA SER A 606 6.82 0.32 -21.56
C SER A 606 7.15 -1.17 -21.67
N HIS A 607 8.45 -1.53 -21.57
CA HIS A 607 8.94 -2.90 -21.62
C HIS A 607 9.29 -3.48 -20.23
N LEU A 608 8.99 -2.78 -19.14
CA LEU A 608 9.28 -3.26 -17.79
C LEU A 608 8.33 -4.36 -17.37
N GLU A 609 8.87 -5.56 -17.19
CA GLU A 609 8.16 -6.67 -16.56
C GLU A 609 8.48 -6.73 -15.06
N VAL A 610 7.44 -6.73 -14.23
CA VAL A 610 7.59 -6.93 -12.79
C VAL A 610 7.20 -8.36 -12.44
N SER A 611 8.13 -9.10 -11.83
CA SER A 611 7.92 -10.48 -11.39
C SER A 611 7.94 -10.64 -9.87
N CYS A 612 7.19 -11.64 -9.37
CA CYS A 612 7.45 -12.23 -8.07
C CYS A 612 8.86 -12.82 -8.11
N SER A 613 9.84 -12.27 -7.38
CA SER A 613 11.21 -12.79 -7.34
C SER A 613 11.36 -14.04 -6.47
N SER A 614 10.32 -14.89 -6.41
CA SER A 614 10.28 -16.13 -5.61
C SER A 614 10.83 -17.31 -6.38
#